data_AF-A0A5E7Q1M5-F1
#
_entry.id   AF-A0A5E7Q1M5-F1
#
_cell.length_a   1.000
_cell.length_b   1.000
_cell.length_c   1.000
_cell.angle_alpha   90.00
_cell.angle_beta   90.00
_cell.angle_gamma   90.00
#
_symmetry.space_group_name_H-M   'P 1'
#
loop_
_entity.id
_entity.type
_entity.pdbx_description
1 polymer ?
#
loop_
_entity_poly.entity_id
_entity_poly.type
_entity_poly.pdbx_seq_one_letter_code
_entity_poly.pdbx_strand_id
1 'polypeptide(L)'
;MGYLLFVTLIQAFSFSLIGEYLAGHVDSYFAVLVRVLLAGLVFIPLTRWRSVEPAFMRGMLLIGALQFGVTYVCLYLSFRVLTVPEVLLFTILTPLHVTLIEDALNRRFNPWALVAALVAVAGAAVIRLDRINPDFFMGFMLLQLANFTYAAGQVLYKHLVARHPSDLPHYRRFGFFYLGALAVALPAFLLFGKQNFLPEAPLQWGVLLFLGLVSTALGLYWWNKGACLVNGGTLAVMNNLHVPVGLLINLLIWNQHEELGRLLLGGSVILLAVWISRLGIRKPLAVH
;
A
#
# COMPACT_ATOMS: atom_id res chain seq x y z
N MET A 1 -8.46 -8.92 14.31
CA MET A 1 -7.68 -9.63 13.27
C MET A 1 -8.47 -9.91 12.00
N GLY A 2 -9.77 -10.30 12.07
CA GLY A 2 -10.56 -10.65 10.88
C GLY A 2 -10.59 -9.60 9.75
N TYR A 3 -10.66 -8.30 10.09
CA TYR A 3 -10.58 -7.22 9.10
C TYR A 3 -9.29 -7.26 8.27
N LEU A 4 -8.13 -7.42 8.92
CA LEU A 4 -6.83 -7.40 8.22
C LEU A 4 -6.70 -8.61 7.30
N LEU A 5 -7.08 -9.81 7.75
CA LEU A 5 -7.05 -11.02 6.90
C LEU A 5 -7.94 -10.88 5.67
N PHE A 6 -9.17 -10.38 5.85
CA PHE A 6 -10.10 -10.18 4.74
C PHE A 6 -9.56 -9.16 3.72
N VAL A 7 -9.01 -8.06 4.21
CA VAL A 7 -8.41 -7.03 3.35
C VAL A 7 -7.17 -7.57 2.64
N THR A 8 -6.33 -8.36 3.30
CA THR A 8 -5.16 -9.00 2.69
C THR A 8 -5.55 -9.85 1.49
N LEU A 9 -6.64 -10.63 1.57
CA LEU A 9 -7.14 -11.42 0.44
C LEU A 9 -7.60 -10.52 -0.71
N ILE A 10 -8.35 -9.46 -0.41
CA ILE A 10 -8.80 -8.49 -1.42
C ILE A 10 -7.60 -7.83 -2.09
N GLN A 11 -6.60 -7.41 -1.30
CA GLN A 11 -5.39 -6.78 -1.82
C GLN A 11 -4.64 -7.75 -2.73
N ALA A 12 -4.35 -8.97 -2.27
CA ALA A 12 -3.66 -9.98 -3.06
C ALA A 12 -4.34 -10.22 -4.43
N PHE A 13 -5.67 -10.34 -4.44
CA PHE A 13 -6.44 -10.45 -5.69
C PHE A 13 -6.37 -9.17 -6.54
N SER A 14 -6.41 -8.00 -5.89
CA SER A 14 -6.31 -6.69 -6.57
C SER A 14 -4.99 -6.51 -7.31
N PHE A 15 -3.84 -6.91 -6.72
CA PHE A 15 -2.54 -6.82 -7.38
C PHE A 15 -2.51 -7.64 -8.68
N SER A 16 -3.09 -8.85 -8.66
CA SER A 16 -3.18 -9.71 -9.86
C SER A 16 -4.07 -9.09 -10.93
N LEU A 17 -5.26 -8.59 -10.56
CA LEU A 17 -6.16 -7.93 -11.51
C LEU A 17 -5.57 -6.67 -12.14
N ILE A 18 -4.80 -5.89 -11.36
CA ILE A 18 -4.13 -4.69 -11.87
C ILE A 18 -3.09 -5.07 -12.91
N GLY A 19 -2.25 -6.06 -12.61
CA GLY A 19 -1.21 -6.51 -13.55
C GLY A 19 -1.79 -7.07 -14.84
N GLU A 20 -2.83 -7.90 -14.76
CA GLU A 20 -3.35 -8.60 -15.94
C GLU A 20 -4.24 -7.72 -16.83
N TYR A 21 -5.15 -6.94 -16.22
CA TYR A 21 -6.22 -6.28 -16.99
C TYR A 21 -6.04 -4.77 -17.15
N LEU A 22 -5.22 -4.13 -16.31
CA LEU A 22 -5.05 -2.68 -16.29
C LEU A 22 -3.66 -2.24 -16.73
N ALA A 23 -2.60 -2.91 -16.27
CA ALA A 23 -1.23 -2.55 -16.61
C ALA A 23 -1.01 -2.71 -18.13
N GLY A 24 -0.48 -1.66 -18.77
CA GLY A 24 -0.26 -1.63 -20.21
C GLY A 24 -1.50 -1.38 -21.08
N HIS A 25 -2.71 -1.57 -20.55
CA HIS A 25 -3.97 -1.41 -21.30
C HIS A 25 -4.76 -0.15 -20.96
N VAL A 26 -4.71 0.30 -19.69
CA VAL A 26 -5.46 1.46 -19.21
C VAL A 26 -4.49 2.48 -18.61
N ASP A 27 -4.76 3.76 -18.83
CA ASP A 27 -3.98 4.84 -18.24
C ASP A 27 -3.93 4.71 -16.71
N SER A 28 -2.70 4.68 -16.18
CA SER A 28 -2.43 4.53 -14.75
C SER A 28 -3.10 5.62 -13.91
N TYR A 29 -3.07 6.87 -14.37
CA TYR A 29 -3.65 7.99 -13.63
C TYR A 29 -5.18 7.94 -13.65
N PHE A 30 -5.76 7.57 -14.79
CA PHE A 30 -7.20 7.36 -14.92
C PHE A 30 -7.71 6.26 -13.99
N ALA A 31 -7.04 5.10 -13.99
CA ALA A 31 -7.41 3.98 -13.12
C ALA A 31 -7.39 4.37 -11.63
N VAL A 32 -6.37 5.11 -11.21
CA VAL A 32 -6.27 5.63 -9.84
C VAL A 32 -7.38 6.63 -9.54
N LEU A 33 -7.64 7.58 -10.44
CA LEU A 33 -8.68 8.58 -10.28
C LEU A 33 -10.07 7.95 -10.14
N VAL A 34 -10.44 7.02 -11.02
CA VAL A 34 -11.74 6.32 -10.95
C VAL A 34 -11.88 5.57 -9.62
N ARG A 35 -10.84 4.87 -9.17
CA ARG A 35 -10.88 4.17 -7.88
C ARG A 35 -11.10 5.11 -6.71
N VAL A 36 -10.37 6.23 -6.68
CA VAL A 36 -10.50 7.24 -5.62
C VAL A 36 -11.85 7.94 -5.68
N LEU A 37 -12.37 8.24 -6.87
CA LEU A 37 -13.70 8.82 -7.08
C LEU A 37 -14.80 7.87 -6.59
N LEU A 38 -14.77 6.59 -6.98
CA LEU A 38 -15.75 5.60 -6.55
C LEU A 38 -15.75 5.44 -5.02
N ALA A 39 -14.57 5.36 -4.42
CA ALA A 39 -14.45 5.28 -2.96
C ALA A 39 -14.91 6.57 -2.26
N GLY A 40 -14.59 7.73 -2.85
CA GLY A 40 -15.08 9.03 -2.44
C GLY A 40 -16.60 9.10 -2.47
N LEU A 41 -17.24 8.65 -3.55
CA LEU A 41 -18.70 8.64 -3.68
C LEU A 41 -19.40 7.78 -2.62
N VAL A 42 -18.73 6.76 -2.08
CA VAL A 42 -19.26 5.96 -0.96
C VAL A 42 -19.16 6.70 0.37
N PHE A 43 -18.01 7.32 0.67
CA PHE A 43 -17.74 7.87 2.01
C PHE A 43 -18.02 9.36 2.16
N ILE A 44 -17.90 10.16 1.10
CA ILE A 44 -18.15 11.61 1.12
C ILE A 44 -19.61 11.92 1.52
N PRO A 45 -20.64 11.26 0.99
CA PRO A 45 -22.03 11.50 1.41
C PRO A 45 -22.29 11.10 2.86
N LEU A 46 -21.58 10.08 3.35
CA LEU A 46 -21.68 9.59 4.74
C LEU A 46 -20.87 10.45 5.72
N THR A 47 -20.07 11.40 5.22
CA THR A 47 -19.17 12.20 6.04
C THR A 47 -19.92 13.33 6.73
N ARG A 48 -19.68 13.45 8.03
CA ARG A 48 -20.21 14.54 8.84
C ARG A 48 -19.29 15.74 8.69
N TRP A 49 -19.74 16.73 7.91
CA TRP A 49 -18.99 17.97 7.66
C TRP A 49 -18.99 18.95 8.83
N ARG A 50 -20.00 18.87 9.70
CA ARG A 50 -20.18 19.76 10.85
C ARG A 50 -19.60 19.15 12.13
N SER A 51 -18.92 19.98 12.92
CA SER A 51 -18.33 19.63 14.22
C SER A 51 -17.12 18.68 14.15
N VAL A 52 -16.28 18.82 13.12
CA VAL A 52 -14.98 18.13 13.04
C VAL A 52 -13.86 19.12 13.30
N GLU A 53 -12.93 18.76 14.17
CA GLU A 53 -11.81 19.61 14.53
C GLU A 53 -10.91 19.89 13.30
N PRO A 54 -10.51 21.15 13.06
CA PRO A 54 -9.69 21.50 11.90
C PRO A 54 -8.36 20.75 11.84
N ALA A 55 -7.76 20.45 13.01
CA ALA A 55 -6.53 19.68 13.10
C ALA A 55 -6.72 18.23 12.61
N PHE A 56 -7.81 17.58 13.02
CA PHE A 56 -8.18 16.24 12.55
C PHE A 56 -8.48 16.24 11.05
N MET A 57 -9.24 17.21 10.55
CA MET A 57 -9.55 17.34 9.13
C MET A 57 -8.28 17.45 8.27
N ARG A 58 -7.36 18.35 8.63
CA ARG A 58 -6.08 18.51 7.92
C ARG A 58 -5.23 17.24 7.98
N GLY A 59 -5.20 16.59 9.14
CA GLY A 59 -4.52 15.30 9.31
C GLY A 59 -5.07 14.24 8.37
N MET A 60 -6.40 14.10 8.30
CA MET A 60 -7.06 13.13 7.41
C MET A 60 -6.84 13.43 5.92
N LEU A 61 -6.87 14.70 5.52
CA LEU A 61 -6.54 15.11 4.15
C LEU A 61 -5.09 14.72 3.80
N LEU A 62 -4.13 15.02 4.66
CA LEU A 62 -2.73 14.65 4.46
C LEU A 62 -2.54 13.13 4.39
N ILE A 63 -3.15 12.40 5.32
CA ILE A 63 -3.09 10.93 5.34
C ILE A 63 -3.65 10.36 4.05
N GLY A 64 -4.82 10.83 3.58
CA GLY A 64 -5.42 10.36 2.34
C GLY A 64 -4.57 10.68 1.10
N ALA A 65 -4.01 11.90 1.06
CA ALA A 65 -3.11 12.33 0.00
C ALA A 65 -1.87 11.43 -0.09
N LEU A 66 -1.25 11.11 1.05
CA LEU A 66 -0.08 10.21 1.09
C LEU A 66 -0.47 8.77 0.80
N GLN A 67 -1.40 8.22 1.58
CA GLN A 67 -1.69 6.78 1.60
C GLN A 67 -2.35 6.29 0.32
N PHE A 68 -3.14 7.14 -0.37
CA PHE A 68 -3.87 6.76 -1.59
C PHE A 68 -3.64 7.66 -2.78
N GLY A 69 -3.39 8.96 -2.57
CA GLY A 69 -3.02 9.83 -3.68
C GLY A 69 -1.67 9.41 -4.26
N VAL A 70 -0.60 9.66 -3.51
CA VAL A 70 0.78 9.40 -3.95
C VAL A 70 1.04 7.91 -4.09
N THR A 71 0.69 7.11 -3.08
CA THR A 71 0.92 5.66 -3.12
C THR A 71 0.36 5.02 -4.38
N TYR A 72 -0.90 5.27 -4.74
CA TYR A 72 -1.49 4.60 -5.89
C TYR A 72 -0.93 5.10 -7.21
N VAL A 73 -0.68 6.40 -7.35
CA VAL A 73 -0.02 6.92 -8.55
C VAL A 73 1.33 6.23 -8.75
N CYS A 74 2.18 6.22 -7.72
CA CYS A 74 3.48 5.59 -7.78
C CYS A 74 3.38 4.07 -8.00
N LEU A 75 2.44 3.39 -7.34
CA LEU A 75 2.21 1.96 -7.49
C LEU A 75 1.80 1.60 -8.93
N TYR A 76 0.83 2.30 -9.50
CA TYR A 76 0.37 2.04 -10.87
C TYR A 76 1.44 2.38 -11.92
N LEU A 77 2.23 3.42 -11.69
CA LEU A 77 3.37 3.71 -12.56
C LEU A 77 4.44 2.62 -12.46
N SER A 78 4.66 2.04 -11.28
CA SER A 78 5.61 0.93 -11.12
C SER A 78 5.18 -0.33 -11.90
N PHE A 79 3.88 -0.61 -11.99
CA PHE A 79 3.32 -1.71 -12.79
C PHE A 79 3.54 -1.57 -14.30
N ARG A 80 3.95 -0.40 -14.80
CA ARG A 80 4.30 -0.25 -16.23
C ARG A 80 5.63 -0.88 -16.59
N VAL A 81 6.50 -1.11 -15.60
CA VAL A 81 7.87 -1.58 -15.78
C VAL A 81 8.19 -2.80 -14.92
N LEU A 82 7.44 -3.03 -13.84
CA LEU A 82 7.55 -4.18 -12.94
C LEU A 82 6.42 -5.19 -13.18
N THR A 83 6.74 -6.47 -13.03
CA THR A 83 5.76 -7.56 -13.05
C THR A 83 5.02 -7.66 -11.71
N VAL A 84 3.87 -8.35 -11.68
CA VAL A 84 3.11 -8.59 -10.43
C VAL A 84 3.97 -9.25 -9.35
N PRO A 85 4.75 -10.31 -9.64
CA PRO A 85 5.63 -10.92 -8.66
C PRO A 85 6.68 -9.95 -8.11
N GLU A 86 7.27 -9.12 -8.95
CA GLU A 86 8.27 -8.13 -8.55
C GLU A 86 7.68 -7.07 -7.62
N VAL A 87 6.51 -6.53 -7.97
CA VAL A 87 5.80 -5.57 -7.13
C VAL A 87 5.50 -6.20 -5.76
N LEU A 88 4.95 -7.42 -5.74
CA LEU A 88 4.66 -8.13 -4.50
C LEU A 88 5.93 -8.35 -3.66
N LEU A 89 7.03 -8.82 -4.26
CA LEU A 89 8.29 -9.04 -3.57
C LEU A 89 8.84 -7.75 -2.95
N PHE A 90 8.81 -6.62 -3.65
CA PHE A 90 9.33 -5.36 -3.10
C PHE A 90 8.40 -4.71 -2.07
N THR A 91 7.09 -4.95 -2.13
CA THR A 91 6.14 -4.43 -1.11
C THR A 91 6.36 -5.01 0.29
N ILE A 92 7.09 -6.12 0.40
CA ILE A 92 7.45 -6.71 1.70
C ILE A 92 8.30 -5.78 2.59
N LEU A 93 8.84 -4.72 1.99
CA LEU A 93 9.62 -3.68 2.66
C LEU A 93 8.72 -2.65 3.36
N THR A 94 7.40 -2.73 3.20
CA THR A 94 6.46 -1.82 3.86
C THR A 94 6.63 -1.78 5.38
N PRO A 95 6.76 -2.91 6.10
CA PRO A 95 6.96 -2.88 7.55
C PRO A 95 8.23 -2.17 8.00
N LEU A 96 9.29 -2.25 7.19
CA LEU A 96 10.50 -1.50 7.45
C LEU A 96 10.23 0.01 7.41
N HIS A 97 9.52 0.50 6.38
CA HIS A 97 9.11 1.91 6.33
C HIS A 97 8.22 2.28 7.52
N VAL A 98 7.30 1.41 7.92
CA VAL A 98 6.47 1.60 9.12
C VAL A 98 7.35 1.78 10.36
N THR A 99 8.34 0.91 10.57
CA THR A 99 9.26 1.00 11.71
C THR A 99 10.08 2.28 11.69
N LEU A 100 10.62 2.67 10.53
CA LEU A 100 11.42 3.89 10.39
C LEU A 100 10.61 5.16 10.67
N ILE A 101 9.35 5.19 10.23
CA ILE A 101 8.44 6.33 10.46
C ILE A 101 8.00 6.40 11.92
N GLU A 102 7.66 5.26 12.54
CA GLU A 102 7.38 5.17 13.98
C GLU A 102 8.57 5.64 14.82
N ASP A 103 9.78 5.18 14.48
CA ASP A 103 11.01 5.56 15.17
C ASP A 103 11.30 7.06 15.01
N ALA A 104 11.14 7.62 13.80
CA ALA A 104 11.28 9.04 13.54
C ALA A 104 10.27 9.89 14.34
N LEU A 105 9.00 9.48 14.39
CA LEU A 105 7.95 10.16 15.16
C LEU A 105 8.21 10.11 16.68
N ASN A 106 8.78 9.00 17.17
CA ASN A 106 9.09 8.80 18.59
C ASN A 106 10.51 9.25 18.97
N ARG A 107 11.28 9.83 18.03
CA ARG A 107 12.70 10.22 18.21
C ARG A 107 13.59 9.08 18.72
N ARG A 108 13.33 7.86 18.27
CA ARG A 108 14.13 6.66 18.54
C ARG A 108 14.92 6.31 17.29
N PHE A 109 16.12 5.75 17.47
CA PHE A 109 16.92 5.26 16.34
C PHE A 109 17.15 3.76 16.51
N ASN A 110 16.61 2.96 15.61
CA ASN A 110 16.86 1.53 15.57
C ASN A 110 17.86 1.20 14.44
N PRO A 111 19.15 1.02 14.74
CA PRO A 111 20.16 0.71 13.73
C PRO A 111 19.87 -0.61 12.99
N TRP A 112 19.16 -1.54 13.61
CA TRP A 112 18.78 -2.81 12.97
C TRP A 112 17.70 -2.65 11.90
N ALA A 113 16.84 -1.63 12.02
CA ALA A 113 15.91 -1.28 10.95
C ALA A 113 16.69 -0.80 9.71
N LEU A 114 17.71 0.03 9.90
CA LEU A 114 18.56 0.48 8.80
C LEU A 114 19.35 -0.67 8.15
N VAL A 115 19.89 -1.61 8.94
CA VAL A 115 20.56 -2.80 8.39
C VAL A 115 19.57 -3.68 7.62
N ALA A 116 18.36 -3.90 8.15
CA ALA A 116 17.31 -4.62 7.44
C ALA A 116 16.95 -3.95 6.10
N ALA A 117 16.94 -2.60 6.06
CA ALA A 117 16.76 -1.83 4.82
C ALA A 117 17.86 -2.10 3.79
N LEU A 118 19.11 -2.10 4.21
CA LEU A 118 20.25 -2.33 3.33
C LEU A 118 20.24 -3.76 2.78
N VAL A 119 19.95 -4.76 3.61
CA VAL A 119 19.84 -6.17 3.19
C VAL A 119 18.69 -6.35 2.20
N ALA A 120 17.55 -5.71 2.44
CA ALA A 120 16.42 -5.70 1.54
C ALA A 120 16.75 -5.13 0.15
N VAL A 121 17.40 -3.96 0.10
CA VAL A 121 17.81 -3.31 -1.15
C VAL A 121 18.86 -4.15 -1.88
N ALA A 122 19.83 -4.73 -1.15
CA ALA A 122 20.82 -5.64 -1.73
C ALA A 122 20.16 -6.92 -2.28
N GLY A 123 19.16 -7.46 -1.58
CA GLY A 123 18.36 -8.59 -2.04
C GLY A 123 17.61 -8.30 -3.33
N ALA A 124 16.94 -7.15 -3.40
CA ALA A 124 16.27 -6.71 -4.61
C ALA A 124 17.23 -6.60 -5.81
N ALA A 125 18.45 -6.13 -5.58
CA ALA A 125 19.49 -6.06 -6.61
C ALA A 125 19.99 -7.47 -7.03
N VAL A 126 20.16 -8.39 -6.08
CA VAL A 126 20.61 -9.77 -6.35
C VAL A 126 19.55 -10.57 -7.14
N ILE A 127 18.26 -10.38 -6.85
CA ILE A 127 17.17 -11.07 -7.56
C ILE A 127 17.15 -10.74 -9.07
N ARG A 128 17.72 -9.59 -9.47
CA ARG A 128 17.67 -9.10 -10.87
C ARG A 128 19.02 -8.64 -11.42
N LEU A 129 20.09 -9.38 -11.11
CA LEU A 129 21.44 -9.10 -11.64
C LEU A 129 21.51 -9.12 -13.18
N ASP A 130 20.65 -9.92 -13.85
CA ASP A 130 20.75 -10.12 -15.30
C ASP A 130 20.08 -9.03 -16.15
N ARG A 131 19.31 -8.10 -15.55
CA ARG A 131 18.58 -7.04 -16.28
C ARG A 131 18.47 -5.74 -15.47
N ILE A 132 19.61 -5.14 -15.13
CA ILE A 132 19.65 -3.75 -14.64
C ILE A 132 19.33 -2.84 -15.83
N ASN A 133 18.05 -2.74 -16.19
CA ASN A 133 17.55 -1.74 -17.12
C ASN A 133 17.23 -0.46 -16.32
N PRO A 134 17.64 0.75 -16.77
CA PRO A 134 17.24 2.02 -16.17
C PRO A 134 15.75 2.12 -15.81
N ASP A 135 14.87 1.55 -16.65
CA ASP A 135 13.41 1.55 -16.41
C ASP A 135 13.01 0.75 -15.16
N PHE A 136 13.73 -0.34 -14.87
CA PHE A 136 13.49 -1.15 -13.68
C PHE A 136 13.83 -0.37 -12.40
N PHE A 137 14.97 0.33 -12.38
CA PHE A 137 15.37 1.12 -11.22
C PHE A 137 14.35 2.22 -10.92
N MET A 138 13.84 2.88 -11.97
CA MET A 138 12.75 3.86 -11.83
C MET A 138 11.49 3.22 -11.23
N GLY A 139 11.07 2.05 -11.73
CA GLY A 139 9.94 1.31 -11.18
C GLY A 139 10.10 0.94 -9.72
N PHE A 140 11.28 0.44 -9.35
CA PHE A 140 11.62 0.12 -7.97
C PHE A 140 11.56 1.37 -7.08
N MET A 141 12.17 2.48 -7.49
CA MET A 141 12.13 3.75 -6.73
C MET A 141 10.70 4.27 -6.54
N LEU A 142 9.86 4.21 -7.58
CA LEU A 142 8.44 4.56 -7.48
C LEU A 142 7.71 3.65 -6.48
N LEU A 143 7.97 2.35 -6.52
CA LEU A 143 7.34 1.41 -5.60
C LEU A 143 7.81 1.61 -4.15
N GLN A 144 9.08 1.93 -3.93
CA GLN A 144 9.58 2.26 -2.59
C GLN A 144 8.96 3.56 -2.07
N LEU A 145 8.80 4.56 -2.93
CA LEU A 145 8.07 5.78 -2.58
C LEU A 145 6.61 5.45 -2.20
N ALA A 146 5.94 4.58 -2.97
CA ALA A 146 4.59 4.11 -2.64
C ALA A 146 4.54 3.41 -1.28
N ASN A 147 5.47 2.50 -1.00
CA ASN A 147 5.56 1.79 0.28
C ASN A 147 5.78 2.79 1.44
N PHE A 148 6.63 3.79 1.24
CA PHE A 148 6.89 4.83 2.23
C PHE A 148 5.65 5.69 2.51
N THR A 149 4.97 6.21 1.47
CA THR A 149 3.78 7.05 1.65
C THR A 149 2.60 6.27 2.21
N TYR A 150 2.48 4.98 1.86
CA TYR A 150 1.51 4.07 2.45
C TYR A 150 1.75 3.85 3.93
N ALA A 151 3.00 3.52 4.30
CA ALA A 151 3.41 3.35 5.68
C ALA A 151 3.21 4.64 6.49
N ALA A 152 3.57 5.80 5.93
CA ALA A 152 3.36 7.11 6.54
C ALA A 152 1.89 7.36 6.83
N GLY A 153 1.02 7.16 5.85
CA GLY A 153 -0.42 7.30 6.03
C GLY A 153 -0.97 6.40 7.13
N GLN A 154 -0.58 5.13 7.15
CA GLN A 154 -1.02 4.17 8.15
C GLN A 154 -0.58 4.57 9.58
N VAL A 155 0.69 4.93 9.75
CA VAL A 155 1.24 5.33 11.06
C VAL A 155 0.61 6.64 11.53
N LEU A 156 0.52 7.64 10.65
CA LEU A 156 -0.10 8.94 10.96
C LEU A 156 -1.59 8.77 11.30
N TYR A 157 -2.32 7.92 10.59
CA TYR A 157 -3.73 7.62 10.88
C TYR A 157 -3.91 7.08 12.29
N LYS A 158 -3.10 6.09 12.68
CA LYS A 158 -3.13 5.52 14.03
C LYS A 158 -2.92 6.57 15.11
N HIS A 159 -1.91 7.44 14.95
CA HIS A 159 -1.62 8.52 15.88
C HIS A 159 -2.71 9.60 15.89
N LEU A 160 -3.26 9.95 14.73
CA LEU A 160 -4.28 10.98 14.60
C LEU A 160 -5.57 10.58 15.31
N VAL A 161 -6.01 9.33 15.10
CA VAL A 161 -7.18 8.75 15.76
C VAL A 161 -6.98 8.65 17.27
N ALA A 162 -5.79 8.24 17.73
CA ALA A 162 -5.48 8.16 19.15
C ALA A 162 -5.47 9.54 19.84
N ARG A 163 -5.03 10.60 19.14
CA ARG A 163 -5.03 11.98 19.64
C ARG A 163 -6.40 12.66 19.62
N HIS A 164 -7.32 12.20 18.77
CA HIS A 164 -8.66 12.78 18.61
C HIS A 164 -9.74 11.70 18.80
N PRO A 165 -9.85 11.11 20.00
CA PRO A 165 -10.90 10.17 20.30
C PRO A 165 -12.26 10.85 20.13
N SER A 166 -13.24 10.13 19.59
CA SER A 166 -14.60 10.65 19.50
C SER A 166 -15.58 9.49 19.40
N ASP A 167 -16.75 9.70 19.98
CA ASP A 167 -17.85 8.72 20.04
C ASP A 167 -18.49 8.46 18.68
N LEU A 168 -18.14 9.25 17.66
CA LEU A 168 -18.65 9.07 16.31
C LEU A 168 -17.97 7.89 15.61
N PRO A 169 -18.73 7.02 14.93
CA PRO A 169 -18.17 5.94 14.12
C PRO A 169 -17.12 6.45 13.12
N HIS A 170 -16.02 5.73 12.97
CA HIS A 170 -14.88 6.12 12.13
C HIS A 170 -15.29 6.46 10.68
N TYR A 171 -16.24 5.73 10.11
CA TYR A 171 -16.70 5.96 8.73
C TYR A 171 -17.27 7.36 8.51
N ARG A 172 -17.89 7.99 9.53
CA ARG A 172 -18.47 9.34 9.43
C ARG A 172 -17.43 10.45 9.34
N ARG A 173 -16.18 10.15 9.68
CA ARG A 173 -15.05 11.08 9.60
C ARG A 173 -14.05 10.70 8.51
N PHE A 174 -14.31 9.58 7.82
CA PHE A 174 -13.36 8.99 6.87
C PHE A 174 -13.39 9.67 5.50
N GLY A 175 -14.45 10.38 5.08
CA GLY A 175 -14.45 10.98 3.73
C GLY A 175 -13.39 12.06 3.50
N PHE A 176 -12.91 12.75 4.54
CA PHE A 176 -11.76 13.67 4.42
C PHE A 176 -10.51 12.97 3.89
N PHE A 177 -10.36 11.68 4.16
CA PHE A 177 -9.31 10.87 3.58
C PHE A 177 -9.40 10.81 2.05
N TYR A 178 -10.57 10.49 1.50
CA TYR A 178 -10.74 10.41 0.05
C TYR A 178 -10.69 11.77 -0.62
N LEU A 179 -11.08 12.85 0.06
CA LEU A 179 -10.84 14.21 -0.44
C LEU A 179 -9.35 14.51 -0.57
N GLY A 180 -8.55 14.09 0.42
CA GLY A 180 -7.10 14.21 0.37
C GLY A 180 -6.48 13.41 -0.77
N ALA A 181 -6.94 12.17 -0.97
CA ALA A 181 -6.51 11.34 -2.09
C ALA A 181 -6.89 11.96 -3.44
N LEU A 182 -8.12 12.50 -3.55
CA LEU A 182 -8.62 13.14 -4.77
C LEU A 182 -7.83 14.41 -5.11
N ALA A 183 -7.41 15.17 -4.09
CA ALA A 183 -6.57 16.36 -4.27
C ALA A 183 -5.20 16.06 -4.90
N VAL A 184 -4.76 14.79 -4.89
CA VAL A 184 -3.55 14.34 -5.60
C VAL A 184 -3.90 13.66 -6.91
N ALA A 185 -4.85 12.73 -6.90
CA ALA A 185 -5.21 11.91 -8.05
C ALA A 185 -5.80 12.75 -9.20
N LEU A 186 -6.62 13.75 -8.89
CA LEU A 186 -7.27 14.59 -9.91
C LEU A 186 -6.25 15.48 -10.64
N PRO A 187 -5.39 16.27 -9.97
CA PRO A 187 -4.34 17.01 -10.67
C PRO A 187 -3.36 16.09 -11.41
N ALA A 188 -3.01 14.93 -10.84
CA ALA A 188 -2.12 13.99 -11.51
C ALA A 188 -2.70 13.50 -12.84
N PHE A 189 -4.00 13.16 -12.89
CA PHE A 189 -4.66 12.80 -14.15
C PHE A 189 -4.78 13.98 -15.12
N LEU A 190 -5.13 15.18 -14.63
CA LEU A 190 -5.24 16.36 -15.50
C LEU A 190 -3.91 16.78 -16.13
N LEU A 191 -2.79 16.58 -15.43
CA LEU A 191 -1.46 16.96 -15.89
C LEU A 191 -0.77 15.87 -16.71
N PHE A 192 -0.96 14.59 -16.37
CA PHE A 192 -0.18 13.47 -16.93
C PHE A 192 -1.02 12.36 -17.56
N GLY A 193 -2.35 12.39 -17.39
CA GLY A 193 -3.25 11.38 -17.90
C GLY A 193 -3.35 11.40 -19.41
N LYS A 194 -3.34 10.22 -20.03
CA LYS A 194 -3.49 10.08 -21.48
C LYS A 194 -4.93 9.68 -21.80
N GLN A 195 -5.69 10.60 -22.42
CA GLN A 195 -7.09 10.35 -22.81
C GLN A 195 -7.23 9.25 -23.88
N ASN A 196 -6.15 8.90 -24.58
CA ASN A 196 -6.14 7.85 -25.60
C ASN A 196 -6.03 6.42 -25.03
N PHE A 197 -5.89 6.26 -23.71
CA PHE A 197 -5.78 4.96 -23.02
C PHE A 197 -6.91 4.78 -22.00
N LEU A 198 -8.14 5.12 -22.39
CA LEU A 198 -9.33 4.85 -21.59
C LEU A 198 -9.77 3.40 -21.75
N PRO A 199 -10.47 2.80 -20.76
CA PRO A 199 -10.88 1.41 -20.85
C PRO A 199 -11.93 1.20 -21.95
N GLU A 200 -11.59 0.39 -22.94
CA GLU A 200 -12.47 0.04 -24.05
C GLU A 200 -13.30 -1.21 -23.77
N ALA A 201 -12.77 -2.13 -22.94
CA ALA A 201 -13.43 -3.40 -22.65
C ALA A 201 -14.34 -3.31 -21.42
N PRO A 202 -15.57 -3.88 -21.47
CA PRO A 202 -16.46 -3.96 -20.30
C PRO A 202 -15.83 -4.62 -19.08
N LEU A 203 -14.93 -5.59 -19.31
CA LEU A 203 -14.21 -6.27 -18.24
C LEU A 203 -13.29 -5.31 -17.45
N GLN A 204 -12.62 -4.37 -18.12
CA GLN A 204 -11.75 -3.39 -17.47
C GLN A 204 -12.56 -2.45 -16.57
N TRP A 205 -13.76 -2.06 -17.00
CA TRP A 205 -14.70 -1.32 -16.16
C TRP A 205 -15.17 -2.13 -14.95
N GLY A 206 -15.48 -3.42 -15.13
CA GLY A 206 -15.81 -4.33 -14.04
C GLY A 206 -14.68 -4.44 -13.01
N VAL A 207 -13.44 -4.57 -13.47
CA VAL A 207 -12.25 -4.56 -12.61
C VAL A 207 -12.09 -3.23 -11.88
N LEU A 208 -12.25 -2.09 -12.56
CA LEU A 208 -12.19 -0.77 -11.92
C LEU A 208 -13.27 -0.57 -10.87
N LEU A 209 -14.50 -1.05 -11.11
CA LEU A 209 -15.59 -1.01 -10.14
C LEU A 209 -15.27 -1.85 -8.90
N PHE A 210 -14.79 -3.08 -9.09
CA PHE A 210 -14.34 -3.94 -7.98
C PHE A 210 -13.21 -3.29 -7.19
N LEU A 211 -12.19 -2.78 -7.89
CA LEU A 211 -11.05 -2.13 -7.27
C LEU A 211 -11.45 -0.84 -6.56
N GLY A 212 -12.39 -0.07 -7.09
CA GLY A 212 -12.88 1.17 -6.48
C GLY A 212 -13.74 0.91 -5.25
N LEU A 213 -14.78 0.09 -5.37
CA LEU A 213 -15.76 -0.12 -4.31
C LEU A 213 -15.27 -1.10 -3.24
N VAL A 214 -14.72 -2.25 -3.65
CA VAL A 214 -14.33 -3.31 -2.71
C VAL A 214 -12.93 -3.06 -2.17
N SER A 215 -11.94 -2.97 -3.06
CA SER A 215 -10.53 -2.83 -2.64
C SER A 215 -10.23 -1.47 -2.04
N THR A 216 -10.73 -0.40 -2.67
CA THR A 216 -10.43 0.98 -2.27
C THR A 216 -11.43 1.52 -1.25
N ALA A 217 -12.75 1.41 -1.43
CA ALA A 217 -13.69 1.94 -0.43
C ALA A 217 -13.68 1.10 0.86
N LEU A 218 -14.05 -0.18 0.76
CA LEU A 218 -14.21 -1.04 1.93
C LEU A 218 -12.88 -1.54 2.49
N GLY A 219 -12.00 -2.00 1.60
CA GLY A 219 -10.72 -2.60 1.99
C GLY A 219 -9.87 -1.64 2.83
N LEU A 220 -9.81 -0.38 2.44
CA LEU A 220 -8.96 0.62 3.10
C LEU A 220 -9.51 1.10 4.43
N TYR A 221 -10.83 1.30 4.48
CA TYR A 221 -11.49 1.62 5.73
C TYR A 221 -11.24 0.52 6.77
N TRP A 222 -11.40 -0.75 6.38
CA TRP A 222 -11.14 -1.88 7.27
C TRP A 222 -9.66 -2.07 7.58
N TRP A 223 -8.76 -1.75 6.65
CA TRP A 223 -7.33 -1.76 6.90
C TRP A 223 -6.93 -0.75 7.96
N ASN A 224 -7.27 0.52 7.76
CA ASN A 224 -6.92 1.59 8.69
C ASN A 224 -7.59 1.41 10.06
N LYS A 225 -8.84 0.93 10.08
CA LYS A 225 -9.49 0.51 11.33
C LYS A 225 -8.74 -0.65 11.99
N GLY A 226 -8.38 -1.68 11.23
CA GLY A 226 -7.65 -2.84 11.71
C GLY A 226 -6.28 -2.50 12.27
N ALA A 227 -5.55 -1.59 11.61
CA ALA A 227 -4.24 -1.11 12.02
C ALA A 227 -4.25 -0.40 13.38
N CYS A 228 -5.36 0.27 13.73
CA CYS A 228 -5.54 0.87 15.06
C CYS A 228 -5.81 -0.17 16.16
N LEU A 229 -6.27 -1.38 15.81
CA LEU A 229 -6.68 -2.42 16.76
C LEU A 229 -5.58 -3.45 17.06
N VAL A 230 -4.41 -3.33 16.43
CA VAL A 230 -3.32 -4.30 16.58
C VAL A 230 -2.01 -3.60 16.94
N ASN A 231 -1.10 -4.35 17.56
CA ASN A 231 0.25 -3.89 17.83
C ASN A 231 1.09 -3.83 16.53
N GLY A 232 2.23 -3.12 16.57
CA GLY A 232 3.10 -2.93 15.40
C GLY A 232 3.63 -4.23 14.80
N GLY A 233 3.93 -5.23 15.64
CA GLY A 233 4.40 -6.55 15.18
C GLY A 233 3.36 -7.31 14.38
N THR A 234 2.11 -7.36 14.86
CA THR A 234 0.99 -7.95 14.11
C THR A 234 0.74 -7.19 12.82
N LEU A 235 0.77 -5.86 12.85
CA LEU A 235 0.58 -5.03 11.66
C LEU A 235 1.67 -5.25 10.61
N ALA A 236 2.92 -5.45 11.03
CA ALA A 236 4.03 -5.81 10.16
C ALA A 236 3.82 -7.16 9.47
N VAL A 237 3.35 -8.18 10.21
CA VAL A 237 3.01 -9.49 9.62
C VAL A 237 1.87 -9.36 8.62
N MET A 238 0.82 -8.61 8.96
CA MET A 238 -0.33 -8.42 8.06
C MET A 238 0.04 -7.64 6.79
N ASN A 239 0.91 -6.63 6.90
CA ASN A 239 1.47 -5.89 5.76
C ASN A 239 2.32 -6.75 4.83
N ASN A 240 2.76 -7.93 5.26
CA ASN A 240 3.54 -8.84 4.42
C ASN A 240 2.74 -10.05 3.96
N LEU A 241 1.56 -10.30 4.54
CA LEU A 241 0.78 -11.49 4.25
C LEU A 241 0.17 -11.47 2.84
N HIS A 242 -0.06 -10.30 2.26
CA HIS A 242 -0.57 -10.20 0.88
C HIS A 242 0.46 -10.64 -0.15
N VAL A 243 1.75 -10.63 0.17
CA VAL A 243 2.84 -11.04 -0.72
C VAL A 243 2.75 -12.52 -1.08
N PRO A 244 2.85 -13.48 -0.12
CA PRO A 244 2.77 -14.90 -0.45
C PRO A 244 1.39 -15.28 -1.01
N VAL A 245 0.31 -14.67 -0.50
CA VAL A 245 -1.05 -14.93 -1.02
C VAL A 245 -1.18 -14.44 -2.46
N GLY A 246 -0.71 -13.23 -2.76
CA GLY A 246 -0.74 -12.65 -4.10
C GLY A 246 0.10 -13.44 -5.09
N LEU A 247 1.28 -13.92 -4.66
CA LEU A 247 2.13 -14.78 -5.47
C LEU A 247 1.45 -16.12 -5.77
N LEU A 248 0.85 -16.77 -4.76
CA LEU A 248 0.09 -18.00 -4.96
C LEU A 248 -1.07 -17.81 -5.93
N ILE A 249 -1.87 -16.75 -5.74
CA ILE A 249 -2.98 -16.40 -6.62
C ILE A 249 -2.47 -16.18 -8.05
N ASN A 250 -1.40 -15.40 -8.22
CA ASN A 250 -0.83 -15.09 -9.53
C ASN A 250 -0.31 -16.35 -10.24
N LEU A 251 0.43 -17.21 -9.54
CA LEU A 251 0.97 -18.46 -10.10
C LEU A 251 -0.13 -19.47 -10.46
N LEU A 252 -1.13 -19.66 -9.59
CA LEU A 252 -2.16 -20.68 -9.79
C LEU A 252 -3.10 -20.36 -10.95
N ILE A 253 -3.43 -19.09 -11.14
CA ILE A 253 -4.47 -18.67 -12.08
C ILE A 253 -3.89 -18.09 -13.37
N TRP A 254 -2.78 -17.34 -13.33
CA TRP A 254 -2.23 -16.63 -14.51
C TRP A 254 -0.90 -17.19 -14.99
N ASN A 255 0.03 -17.49 -14.07
CA ASN A 255 1.44 -17.68 -14.43
C ASN A 255 1.99 -19.06 -14.00
N GLN A 256 1.32 -20.13 -14.44
CA GLN A 256 1.63 -21.52 -14.06
C GLN A 256 3.04 -22.00 -14.47
N HIS A 257 3.75 -21.24 -15.32
CA HIS A 257 5.05 -21.61 -15.89
C HIS A 257 6.24 -20.80 -15.34
N GLU A 258 6.04 -19.94 -14.33
CA GLU A 258 7.14 -19.12 -13.81
C GLU A 258 8.21 -19.92 -13.06
N GLU A 259 9.47 -19.51 -13.20
CA GLU A 259 10.61 -20.10 -12.51
C GLU A 259 10.55 -19.83 -10.99
N LEU A 260 9.96 -20.78 -10.25
CA LEU A 260 9.87 -20.80 -8.78
C LEU A 260 11.21 -20.48 -8.08
N GLY A 261 12.35 -20.77 -8.71
CA GLY A 261 13.69 -20.49 -8.15
C GLY A 261 13.94 -19.01 -7.83
N ARG A 262 13.52 -18.09 -8.70
CA ARG A 262 13.72 -16.64 -8.48
C ARG A 262 12.81 -16.10 -7.39
N LEU A 263 11.59 -16.62 -7.32
CA LEU A 263 10.62 -16.35 -6.26
C LEU A 263 11.09 -16.83 -4.90
N LEU A 264 11.67 -18.03 -4.83
CA LEU A 264 12.24 -18.60 -3.61
C LEU A 264 13.46 -17.80 -3.13
N LEU A 265 14.36 -17.42 -4.05
CA LEU A 265 15.48 -16.54 -3.74
C LEU A 265 14.99 -15.20 -3.19
N GLY A 266 14.05 -14.55 -3.87
CA GLY A 266 13.49 -13.29 -3.40
C GLY A 266 12.84 -13.40 -2.03
N GLY A 267 11.94 -14.38 -1.86
CA GLY A 267 11.31 -14.68 -0.58
C GLY A 267 12.33 -14.94 0.54
N SER A 268 13.41 -15.65 0.26
CA SER A 268 14.45 -15.97 1.26
C SER A 268 15.22 -14.74 1.75
N VAL A 269 15.65 -13.86 0.84
CA VAL A 269 16.39 -12.63 1.22
C VAL A 269 15.49 -11.68 2.01
N ILE A 270 14.23 -11.64 1.65
CA ILE A 270 13.21 -10.85 2.32
C ILE A 270 12.92 -11.38 3.73
N LEU A 271 12.75 -12.70 3.89
CA LEU A 271 12.59 -13.33 5.20
C LEU A 271 13.79 -13.02 6.10
N LEU A 272 14.99 -13.01 5.52
CA LEU A 272 16.23 -12.66 6.23
C LEU A 272 16.25 -11.19 6.64
N ALA A 273 15.81 -10.25 5.79
CA ALA A 273 15.68 -8.84 6.14
C ALA A 273 14.66 -8.61 7.27
N VAL A 274 13.50 -9.29 7.22
CA VAL A 274 12.50 -9.24 8.30
C VAL A 274 13.03 -9.83 9.60
N TRP A 275 13.77 -10.94 9.52
CA TRP A 275 14.40 -11.55 10.69
C TRP A 275 15.42 -10.62 11.35
N ILE A 276 16.29 -9.98 10.57
CA ILE A 276 17.26 -8.99 11.04
C ILE A 276 16.55 -7.79 11.72
N SER A 277 15.48 -7.29 11.11
CA SER A 277 14.68 -6.20 11.69
C SER A 277 14.13 -6.56 13.08
N ARG A 278 13.76 -7.83 13.30
CA ARG A 278 13.27 -8.33 14.59
C ARG A 278 14.36 -8.45 15.65
N LEU A 279 15.62 -8.63 15.27
CA LEU A 279 16.74 -8.69 16.24
C LEU A 279 16.92 -7.37 17.00
N GLY A 280 16.49 -6.25 16.42
CA GLY A 280 16.53 -4.93 17.07
C GLY A 280 15.38 -4.64 18.04
N ILE A 281 14.33 -5.47 18.06
CA ILE A 281 13.23 -5.32 19.01
C ILE A 281 13.70 -5.86 20.35
N ARG A 282 14.28 -4.99 21.19
CA ARG A 282 14.60 -5.33 22.59
C ARG A 282 13.35 -5.93 23.23
N LYS A 283 13.45 -7.18 23.72
CA LYS A 283 12.45 -7.77 24.62
C LYS A 283 12.12 -6.71 25.68
N PRO A 284 10.84 -6.38 25.94
CA PRO A 284 10.53 -5.62 27.14
C PRO A 284 11.09 -6.44 28.31
N LEU A 285 11.98 -5.82 29.09
CA LEU A 285 12.42 -6.38 30.36
C LEU A 285 11.13 -6.70 31.12
N ALA A 286 10.94 -7.98 31.44
CA ALA A 286 9.90 -8.39 32.37
C ALA A 286 10.19 -7.65 33.67
N VAL A 287 9.39 -6.63 33.96
CA VAL A 287 9.33 -6.04 35.29
C VAL A 287 8.55 -7.05 36.12
N HIS A 288 9.29 -7.90 36.82
CA HIS A 288 8.79 -8.64 37.97
C HIS A 288 8.78 -7.72 39.17
#